data_AF-A0A931UAQ8-F1
#
_entry.id   AF-A0A931UAQ8-F1
#
_cell.length_a   1.000
_cell.length_b   1.000
_cell.length_c   1.000
_cell.angle_alpha   90.00
_cell.angle_beta   90.00
_cell.angle_gamma   90.00
#
_symmetry.space_group_name_H-M   'P 1'
#
loop_
_entity.id
_entity.type
_entity.pdbx_description
1 polymer ?
#
loop_
_entity_poly.entity_id
_entity_poly.type
_entity_poly.pdbx_seq_one_letter_code
_entity_poly.pdbx_strand_id
1 'polypeptide(L)'
;MAHRAKSSQVLHDRKVQQIAIRHLRVGHQVLVDLPGHRRPSAIDGYIPDIVVKDKGKITRIIEVETPATVRKDFAKNKVFSQEAKRLKATFLRYVARPKAS
;
A
#
# COMPACT_ATOMS: atom_id res chain seq x y z
N MET A 1 -22.12 10.32 9.22
CA MET A 1 -20.93 10.51 8.36
C MET A 1 -19.65 9.85 8.91
N ALA A 2 -19.36 9.90 10.22
CA ALA A 2 -18.12 9.35 10.79
C ALA A 2 -17.96 7.80 10.73
N HIS A 3 -19.07 7.05 10.77
CA HIS A 3 -19.01 5.58 10.80
C HIS A 3 -18.49 4.96 9.50
N ARG A 4 -18.82 5.57 8.34
CA ARG A 4 -18.39 5.10 7.01
C ARG A 4 -16.89 5.32 6.76
N ALA A 5 -16.31 6.38 7.32
CA ALA A 5 -14.88 6.64 7.24
C ALA A 5 -14.08 5.62 8.08
N LYS A 6 -14.53 5.35 9.31
CA LYS A 6 -13.91 4.32 10.18
C LYS A 6 -13.96 2.93 9.57
N SER A 7 -15.11 2.52 9.00
CA SER A 7 -15.21 1.20 8.36
C SER A 7 -14.35 1.09 7.10
N SER A 8 -14.27 2.16 6.30
CA SER A 8 -13.39 2.23 5.13
C SER A 8 -11.91 2.10 5.51
N GLN A 9 -11.48 2.79 6.58
CA GLN A 9 -10.10 2.69 7.09
C GLN A 9 -9.80 1.29 7.63
N VAL A 10 -10.72 0.68 8.38
CA VAL A 10 -10.53 -0.70 8.88
C VAL A 10 -10.41 -1.70 7.72
N LEU A 11 -11.19 -1.53 6.64
CA LEU A 11 -11.08 -2.38 5.45
C LEU A 11 -9.73 -2.19 4.74
N HIS A 12 -9.29 -0.94 4.61
CA HIS A 12 -7.98 -0.58 4.09
C HIS A 12 -6.87 -1.28 4.90
N ASP A 13 -6.81 -1.03 6.20
CA ASP A 13 -5.74 -1.50 7.08
C ASP A 13 -5.68 -3.03 7.15
N ARG A 14 -6.84 -3.69 7.20
CA ARG A 14 -6.92 -5.16 7.12
C ARG A 14 -6.33 -5.68 5.81
N LYS A 15 -6.62 -5.02 4.68
CA LYS A 15 -6.10 -5.43 3.37
C LYS A 15 -4.60 -5.19 3.26
N VAL A 16 -4.11 -4.06 3.76
CA VAL A 16 -2.67 -3.76 3.88
C VAL A 16 -1.96 -4.87 4.67
N GLN A 17 -2.49 -5.20 5.86
CA GLN A 17 -1.94 -6.24 6.71
C GLN A 17 -1.91 -7.62 6.02
N GLN A 18 -2.99 -8.00 5.32
CA GLN A 18 -3.06 -9.26 4.58
C GLN A 18 -1.99 -9.35 3.48
N ILE A 19 -1.79 -8.27 2.71
CA ILE A 19 -0.78 -8.23 1.64
C ILE A 19 0.63 -8.30 2.26
N ALA A 20 0.88 -7.55 3.33
CA ALA A 20 2.15 -7.55 4.02
C ALA A 20 2.51 -8.96 4.54
N ILE A 21 1.58 -9.65 5.21
CA ILE A 21 1.77 -11.01 5.70
C ILE A 21 2.10 -11.97 4.55
N ARG A 22 1.42 -11.85 3.40
CA ARG A 22 1.72 -12.70 2.23
C ARG A 22 3.16 -12.53 1.77
N HIS A 23 3.67 -11.31 1.69
CA HIS A 23 5.05 -11.07 1.28
C HIS A 23 6.07 -11.51 2.33
N LEU A 24 5.78 -11.31 3.62
CA LEU A 24 6.61 -11.80 4.72
C LEU A 24 6.74 -13.33 4.72
N ARG A 25 5.65 -14.06 4.48
CA ARG A 25 5.64 -15.53 4.39
C ARG A 25 6.52 -16.07 3.25
N VAL A 26 6.73 -15.28 2.20
CA VAL A 26 7.60 -15.62 1.06
C VAL A 26 9.07 -15.28 1.36
N GLY A 27 9.36 -14.66 2.51
CA GLY A 27 10.74 -14.30 2.91
C GLY A 27 11.18 -12.91 2.45
N HIS A 28 10.28 -12.08 1.93
CA HIS A 28 10.63 -10.69 1.60
C HIS A 28 10.69 -9.82 2.85
N GLN A 29 11.51 -8.76 2.79
CA GLN A 29 11.43 -7.67 3.76
C GLN A 29 10.26 -6.76 3.38
N VAL A 30 9.44 -6.38 4.37
CA VAL A 30 8.23 -5.57 4.13
C VAL A 30 8.20 -4.38 5.08
N LEU A 31 8.00 -3.19 4.52
CA LEU A 31 7.71 -1.95 5.25
C LEU A 31 6.25 -1.59 5.00
N VAL A 32 5.55 -1.11 6.03
CA VAL A 32 4.09 -0.92 6.00
C VAL A 32 3.70 0.37 6.70
N ASP A 33 2.80 1.14 6.11
CA ASP A 33 2.19 2.32 6.74
C ASP A 33 1.03 1.92 7.68
N LEU A 34 1.37 1.17 8.74
CA LEU A 34 0.44 0.80 9.81
C LEU A 34 1.09 1.00 11.18
N PRO A 35 0.31 1.31 12.23
CA PRO A 35 0.82 1.42 13.59
C PRO A 35 1.58 0.16 14.03
N GLY A 36 2.72 0.34 14.68
CA GLY A 36 3.55 -0.77 15.18
C GLY A 36 4.43 -1.45 14.12
N HIS A 37 4.37 -1.04 12.85
CA HIS A 37 5.23 -1.54 11.79
C HIS A 37 6.35 -0.56 11.43
N ARG A 38 7.42 -1.07 10.80
CA ARG A 38 8.44 -0.21 10.19
C ARG A 38 7.84 0.50 8.97
N ARG A 39 7.71 1.81 9.07
CA ARG A 39 7.10 2.65 8.03
C ARG A 39 8.00 2.80 6.80
N PRO A 40 7.45 2.84 5.58
CA PRO A 40 8.18 3.24 4.39
C PRO A 40 8.66 4.69 4.47
N SER A 41 9.76 4.99 3.77
CA SER A 41 10.17 6.37 3.53
C SER A 41 9.19 7.05 2.56
N ALA A 42 9.02 8.36 2.71
CA ALA A 42 8.25 9.14 1.76
C ALA A 42 8.95 9.19 0.39
N ILE A 43 8.15 9.17 -0.67
CA ILE A 43 8.55 9.35 -2.07
C ILE A 43 7.81 10.59 -2.54
N ASP A 44 8.55 11.66 -2.82
CA ASP A 44 8.02 12.96 -3.25
C ASP A 44 6.87 13.46 -2.35
N GLY A 45 7.07 13.37 -1.03
CA GLY A 45 6.10 13.82 -0.02
C GLY A 45 4.97 12.83 0.30
N TYR A 46 4.82 11.73 -0.44
CA TYR A 46 3.80 10.70 -0.19
C TYR A 46 4.41 9.44 0.41
N ILE A 47 3.71 8.80 1.35
CA ILE A 47 4.15 7.54 1.96
C ILE A 47 3.36 6.40 1.33
N PRO A 48 4.02 5.38 0.74
CA PRO A 48 3.32 4.21 0.24
C PRO A 48 2.72 3.36 1.35
N ASP A 49 1.63 2.65 1.07
CA ASP A 49 1.03 1.74 2.06
C ASP A 49 1.95 0.56 2.36
N ILE A 50 2.59 0.00 1.34
CA ILE A 50 3.54 -1.12 1.48
C ILE A 50 4.72 -0.95 0.52
N VAL A 51 5.93 -1.17 1.05
CA VAL A 51 7.15 -1.35 0.24
C VAL A 51 7.71 -2.73 0.49
N VAL A 52 7.89 -3.51 -0.57
CA VAL A 52 8.50 -4.84 -0.52
C VAL A 52 9.94 -4.74 -1.02
N LYS A 53 10.86 -5.28 -0.23
CA LYS A 53 12.28 -5.37 -0.56
C LYS A 53 12.71 -6.83 -0.67
N ASP A 54 13.52 -7.09 -1.68
CA ASP A 54 14.27 -8.34 -1.81
C ASP A 54 15.77 -8.01 -1.79
N LYS A 55 16.52 -8.67 -0.91
CA LYS A 55 17.96 -8.42 -0.69
C LYS A 55 18.30 -6.92 -0.58
N GLY A 56 17.48 -6.18 0.16
CA GLY A 56 17.63 -4.73 0.38
C GLY A 56 17.16 -3.82 -0.76
N LYS A 57 16.85 -4.35 -1.94
CA LYS A 57 16.35 -3.57 -3.09
C LYS A 57 14.82 -3.54 -3.09
N ILE A 58 14.25 -2.37 -3.36
CA ILE A 58 12.79 -2.23 -3.54
C ILE A 58 12.40 -2.98 -4.82
N THR A 59 11.51 -3.96 -4.69
CA THR A 59 10.97 -4.71 -5.82
C THR A 59 9.51 -4.38 -6.10
N ARG A 60 8.76 -3.93 -5.07
CA ARG A 60 7.36 -3.55 -5.22
C ARG A 60 7.01 -2.35 -4.35
N ILE A 61 6.22 -1.45 -4.92
CA ILE A 61 5.52 -0.37 -4.23
C ILE A 61 4.02 -0.66 -4.39
N ILE A 62 3.28 -0.74 -3.29
CA ILE A 62 1.90 -1.21 -3.30
C ILE A 62 1.01 -0.20 -2.59
N GLU A 63 -0.05 0.19 -3.27
CA GLU A 63 -1.14 1.02 -2.73
C GLU A 63 -2.40 0.19 -2.53
N VAL A 64 -3.06 0.40 -1.40
CA VAL A 64 -4.37 -0.12 -1.08
C VAL A 64 -5.36 1.03 -1.11
N GLU A 65 -6.33 0.92 -1.99
CA GLU A 65 -7.36 1.92 -2.19
C GLU A 65 -8.68 1.39 -1.63
N THR A 66 -9.55 2.30 -1.22
CA THR A 66 -10.96 2.00 -0.99
C THR A 66 -11.78 2.57 -2.15
N PRO A 67 -13.04 2.16 -2.34
CA PRO A 67 -13.90 2.79 -3.35
C PRO A 67 -14.00 4.32 -3.22
N ALA A 68 -13.77 4.86 -2.01
CA ALA A 68 -13.78 6.30 -1.75
C ALA A 68 -12.48 7.03 -2.19
N THR A 69 -11.34 6.34 -2.20
CA THR A 69 -10.02 6.94 -2.47
C THR A 69 -9.51 6.65 -3.88
N VAL A 70 -9.99 5.57 -4.51
CA VAL A 70 -9.51 5.11 -5.83
C VAL A 70 -9.53 6.17 -6.95
N ARG A 71 -10.43 7.16 -6.84
CA ARG A 71 -10.56 8.28 -7.80
C ARG A 71 -9.85 9.57 -7.34
N LYS A 72 -9.49 9.70 -6.07
CA LYS A 72 -8.89 10.92 -5.49
C LYS A 72 -7.37 10.90 -5.54
N ASP A 73 -6.78 9.71 -5.47
CA ASP A 73 -5.35 9.56 -5.24
C ASP A 73 -4.51 9.50 -6.54
N PHE A 74 -4.99 10.12 -7.62
CA PHE A 74 -4.33 10.02 -8.94
C PHE A 74 -2.90 10.58 -8.93
N ALA A 75 -2.67 11.72 -8.28
CA ALA A 75 -1.35 12.34 -8.19
C ALA A 75 -0.35 11.45 -7.42
N LYS A 76 -0.75 10.97 -6.22
CA LYS A 76 0.02 10.01 -5.42
C LYS A 76 0.38 8.76 -6.23
N ASN A 77 -0.60 8.14 -6.87
CA ASN A 77 -0.40 6.93 -7.69
C ASN A 77 0.56 7.18 -8.87
N LYS A 78 0.53 8.38 -9.47
CA LYS A 78 1.46 8.75 -10.55
C LYS A 78 2.90 8.82 -10.06
N VAL A 79 3.14 9.46 -8.91
CA VAL A 79 4.46 9.55 -8.27
C VAL A 79 5.01 8.14 -8.01
N PHE A 80 4.24 7.28 -7.35
CA PHE A 80 4.70 5.92 -7.02
C PHE A 80 4.95 5.05 -8.25
N SER A 81 4.14 5.19 -9.29
CA SER A 81 4.36 4.51 -10.58
C SER A 81 5.66 4.96 -11.26
N GLN A 82 5.95 6.27 -11.25
CA GLN A 82 7.19 6.81 -11.80
C GLN A 82 8.41 6.34 -11.00
N GLU A 83 8.32 6.35 -9.67
CA GLU A 83 9.41 5.87 -8.82
C GLU A 83 9.65 4.37 -8.99
N ALA A 84 8.59 3.56 -9.07
CA ALA A 84 8.73 2.13 -9.34
C ALA A 84 9.46 1.88 -10.67
N LYS A 85 9.12 2.63 -11.74
CA LYS A 85 9.83 2.54 -13.02
C LYS A 85 11.31 2.91 -12.88
N ARG A 86 11.62 4.01 -12.18
CA ARG A 86 13.00 4.45 -11.92
C ARG A 86 13.82 3.37 -11.21
N LEU A 87 13.21 2.68 -10.26
CA LEU A 87 13.83 1.61 -9.47
C LEU A 87 13.82 0.24 -10.17
N LYS A 88 13.22 0.11 -11.36
CA LYS A 88 12.91 -1.18 -12.01
C LYS A 88 12.08 -2.11 -11.11
N ALA A 89 11.24 -1.53 -10.27
CA ALA A 89 10.28 -2.18 -9.39
C ALA A 89 8.89 -2.24 -10.03
N THR A 90 7.98 -3.00 -9.43
CA THR A 90 6.57 -3.05 -9.84
C THR A 90 5.71 -2.15 -8.96
N PHE A 91 4.87 -1.32 -9.58
CA PHE A 91 3.82 -0.61 -8.88
C PHE A 91 2.50 -1.38 -8.95
N LEU A 92 1.87 -1.65 -7.80
CA LEU A 92 0.61 -2.40 -7.72
C LEU A 92 -0.45 -1.60 -6.96
N ARG A 93 -1.69 -1.67 -7.44
CA ARG A 93 -2.86 -1.10 -6.77
C ARG A 93 -3.84 -2.20 -6.43
N TYR A 94 -4.28 -2.25 -5.18
CA TYR A 94 -5.35 -3.12 -4.72
C TYR A 94 -6.53 -2.29 -4.28
N VAL A 95 -7.76 -2.75 -4.54
CA VAL A 95 -8.96 -2.11 -4.01
C VAL A 95 -9.55 -2.98 -2.91
N ALA A 96 -9.53 -2.49 -1.67
CA ALA A 96 -10.20 -3.08 -0.53
C ALA A 96 -11.72 -2.87 -0.68
N ARG A 97 -12.43 -3.95 -1.02
CA ARG A 97 -13.90 -3.96 -1.09
C ARG A 97 -14.46 -4.80 0.07
N PRO A 98 -15.65 -4.45 0.62
CA PRO A 98 -16.39 -5.38 1.47
C PRO A 98 -16.59 -6.70 0.73
N LYS A 99 -16.52 -7.83 1.43
CA LYS A 99 -17.01 -9.09 0.86
C LYS A 99 -18.50 -8.90 0.55
N ALA A 100 -18.92 -9.25 -0.67
CA ALA A 100 -20.33 -9.46 -0.94
C ALA A 100 -20.77 -10.62 -0.03
N SER A 101 -21.73 -10.34 0.84
CA SER A 101 -22.47 -11.33 1.62
C SER A 101 -23.37 -12.15 0.72
#